data_AF-A0A9R0V473-F1
#
_entry.id   AF-A0A9R0V473-F1
#
_cell.length_a   1.000
_cell.length_b   1.000
_cell.length_c   1.000
_cell.angle_alpha   90.00
_cell.angle_beta   90.00
_cell.angle_gamma   90.00
#
_symmetry.space_group_name_H-M   'P 1'
#
loop_
_entity.id
_entity.type
_entity.pdbx_description
1 polymer ?
#
loop_
_entity_poly.entity_id
_entity_poly.type
_entity_poly.pdbx_seq_one_letter_code
_entity_poly.pdbx_strand_id
1 'polypeptide(L)'
;MAHHIPLPLPLPLRRRLHHLFILALLAVASGNPSPGVYDRGAEEAEAYSILTFHDYTPPPPPALPPPPAAPAATCAGDLGGVGDLDTRCVVPVSVRLEGGGVFISGNGSLQLLDGVSVTCQRPGCVVSANLSGDIRFGHGARVVAGWVSLAATNITLGDDAVIDTTALAGNPPDKTSGVPTGIYGDGGGHGGRGASCYVNKGQTQEDSWGGDTYAWSELKTPNSYGSKGGSTSVEKDYGGGGGGVVWLFADEIVMNGTVIANGGNGGTKGGGGSGGSIYLKAATMQGGGKISACGGNGLSGGGGGRVSIDVFSRGEEFRMSRQCRSSWDTL
;
A
#
# COMPACT_ATOMS: atom_id res chain seq x y z
N MET A 1 42.60 -7.03 -72.31
CA MET A 1 42.28 -8.47 -72.31
C MET A 1 40.98 -8.63 -71.53
N ALA A 2 39.84 -8.52 -72.24
CA ALA A 2 38.94 -9.62 -72.61
C ALA A 2 38.04 -10.05 -71.41
N HIS A 3 36.78 -9.60 -71.34
CA HIS A 3 35.53 -10.27 -71.84
C HIS A 3 34.94 -11.24 -70.77
N HIS A 4 33.64 -11.41 -70.49
CA HIS A 4 32.36 -11.22 -71.19
C HIS A 4 31.17 -11.22 -70.18
N ILE A 5 30.06 -10.55 -70.55
CA ILE A 5 28.68 -10.67 -70.01
C ILE A 5 27.93 -11.76 -70.81
N PRO A 6 26.92 -12.47 -70.24
CA PRO A 6 25.56 -12.41 -70.82
C PRO A 6 24.36 -12.55 -69.83
N LEU A 7 23.18 -12.13 -70.31
CA LEU A 7 21.77 -12.30 -69.87
C LEU A 7 20.97 -12.83 -71.12
N PRO A 8 19.64 -13.07 -71.12
CA PRO A 8 18.76 -14.05 -70.44
C PRO A 8 17.84 -14.86 -71.43
N LEU A 9 16.75 -15.50 -70.92
CA LEU A 9 15.46 -15.98 -71.55
C LEU A 9 15.27 -17.52 -71.70
N PRO A 10 14.04 -18.08 -71.92
CA PRO A 10 12.65 -17.54 -71.84
C PRO A 10 11.59 -18.45 -71.12
N LEU A 11 10.37 -17.91 -70.92
CA LEU A 11 9.08 -18.62 -70.68
C LEU A 11 8.46 -19.18 -71.98
N PRO A 12 7.46 -20.09 -71.90
CA PRO A 12 6.24 -19.82 -72.67
C PRO A 12 4.88 -20.14 -72.01
N LEU A 13 3.90 -19.45 -72.59
CA LEU A 13 2.44 -19.38 -72.46
C LEU A 13 1.71 -20.52 -73.23
N ARG A 14 0.49 -20.96 -72.82
CA ARG A 14 -0.83 -20.74 -73.53
C ARG A 14 -1.98 -21.73 -73.19
N ARG A 15 -3.19 -21.11 -73.01
CA ARG A 15 -4.58 -21.39 -73.50
C ARG A 15 -5.23 -22.77 -73.25
N ARG A 16 -6.33 -22.91 -72.50
CA ARG A 16 -7.77 -22.48 -72.61
C ARG A 16 -8.66 -23.24 -73.62
N LEU A 17 -9.78 -23.74 -73.05
CA LEU A 17 -11.10 -24.12 -73.58
C LEU A 17 -11.24 -25.45 -74.34
N HIS A 18 -12.24 -26.27 -73.96
CA HIS A 18 -13.44 -26.60 -74.75
C HIS A 18 -14.53 -27.25 -73.86
N HIS A 19 -15.78 -26.89 -74.15
CA HIS A 19 -17.02 -27.23 -73.42
C HIS A 19 -17.74 -28.46 -74.02
N LEU A 20 -18.64 -29.02 -73.21
CA LEU A 20 -19.83 -29.85 -73.53
C LEU A 20 -19.63 -31.32 -73.94
N PHE A 21 -20.15 -32.25 -73.12
CA PHE A 21 -21.26 -33.14 -73.51
C PHE A 21 -21.94 -33.74 -72.25
N ILE A 22 -23.26 -33.97 -72.35
CA ILE A 22 -24.26 -34.06 -71.28
C ILE A 22 -24.90 -35.48 -71.26
N LEU A 23 -25.50 -35.86 -70.10
CA LEU A 23 -26.48 -36.96 -69.79
C LEU A 23 -25.91 -38.39 -69.66
N ALA A 24 -26.35 -39.28 -68.74
CA ALA A 24 -27.24 -39.23 -67.57
C ALA A 24 -27.25 -40.62 -66.87
N LEU A 25 -27.56 -40.65 -65.55
CA LEU A 25 -28.26 -41.68 -64.73
C LEU A 25 -27.65 -41.71 -63.30
N LEU A 26 -28.15 -40.90 -62.34
CA LEU A 26 -29.23 -41.17 -61.35
C LEU A 26 -28.87 -42.18 -60.24
N ALA A 27 -28.53 -41.67 -59.04
CA ALA A 27 -29.11 -42.10 -57.75
C ALA A 27 -28.58 -41.27 -56.54
N VAL A 28 -29.49 -40.52 -55.91
CA VAL A 28 -29.67 -40.26 -54.46
C VAL A 28 -28.64 -39.38 -53.69
N ALA A 29 -29.09 -38.16 -53.39
CA ALA A 29 -28.82 -37.28 -52.23
C ALA A 29 -27.51 -37.47 -51.43
N SER A 30 -26.55 -36.57 -51.63
CA SER A 30 -25.41 -36.36 -50.74
C SER A 30 -25.83 -35.55 -49.51
N GLY A 31 -26.00 -36.23 -48.37
CA GLY A 31 -25.94 -35.59 -47.05
C GLY A 31 -24.50 -35.18 -46.75
N ASN A 32 -24.31 -33.94 -46.28
CA ASN A 32 -23.01 -33.45 -45.82
C ASN A 32 -22.52 -34.27 -44.62
N PRO A 33 -21.34 -34.91 -44.66
CA PRO A 33 -20.70 -35.46 -43.48
C PRO A 33 -19.82 -34.38 -42.82
N SER A 34 -20.09 -34.15 -41.54
CA SER A 34 -19.25 -33.38 -40.61
C SER A 34 -17.83 -33.96 -40.53
N PRO A 35 -16.75 -33.15 -40.49
CA PRO A 35 -15.42 -33.64 -40.15
C PRO A 35 -15.29 -33.79 -38.64
N GLY A 36 -14.91 -35.00 -38.24
CA GLY A 36 -14.72 -35.41 -36.86
C GLY A 36 -13.54 -34.75 -36.15
N VAL A 37 -13.65 -34.83 -34.83
CA VAL A 37 -12.74 -34.43 -33.77
C VAL A 37 -11.39 -35.12 -33.91
N TYR A 38 -10.31 -34.33 -33.91
CA TYR A 38 -9.01 -34.75 -33.38
C TYR A 38 -8.71 -33.92 -32.13
N ASP A 39 -8.64 -34.66 -31.04
CA ASP A 39 -8.51 -34.23 -29.66
C ASP A 39 -7.10 -33.68 -29.37
N ARG A 40 -7.05 -32.47 -28.82
CA ARG A 40 -5.89 -31.95 -28.09
C ARG A 40 -6.39 -31.08 -26.93
N GLY A 41 -6.78 -31.75 -25.85
CA GLY A 41 -6.54 -31.32 -24.48
C GLY A 41 -7.07 -29.93 -24.10
N ALA A 42 -8.38 -29.83 -23.96
CA ALA A 42 -9.05 -28.72 -23.28
C ALA A 42 -9.10 -28.94 -21.76
N GLU A 43 -7.93 -29.14 -21.11
CA GLU A 43 -7.84 -29.29 -19.65
C GLU A 43 -6.91 -28.28 -18.94
N GLU A 44 -6.33 -27.29 -19.63
CA GLU A 44 -5.42 -26.31 -18.99
C GLU A 44 -5.78 -24.83 -19.17
N ALA A 45 -7.00 -24.52 -19.66
CA ALA A 45 -7.46 -23.14 -19.83
C ALA A 45 -8.42 -22.65 -18.74
N GLU A 46 -8.82 -23.50 -17.79
CA GLU A 46 -9.73 -23.16 -16.67
C GLU A 46 -9.00 -22.78 -15.36
N ALA A 47 -7.66 -22.84 -15.33
CA ALA A 47 -6.89 -22.60 -14.09
C ALA A 47 -6.62 -21.12 -13.75
N TYR A 48 -7.06 -20.16 -14.58
CA TYR A 48 -6.80 -18.72 -14.35
C TYR A 48 -8.05 -17.83 -14.48
N SER A 49 -9.24 -18.36 -14.19
CA SER A 49 -10.46 -17.56 -14.19
C SER A 49 -10.66 -16.88 -12.82
N ILE A 50 -10.43 -15.56 -12.76
CA ILE A 50 -10.62 -14.68 -11.57
C ILE A 50 -12.12 -14.49 -11.21
N LEU A 51 -13.06 -15.09 -11.95
CA LEU A 51 -14.49 -14.75 -11.89
C LEU A 51 -15.39 -15.77 -11.19
N THR A 52 -14.86 -16.74 -10.46
CA THR A 52 -15.65 -17.62 -9.57
C THR A 52 -15.50 -17.19 -8.10
N PHE A 53 -15.81 -15.93 -7.80
CA PHE A 53 -16.06 -15.51 -6.43
C PHE A 53 -17.48 -15.97 -6.05
N HIS A 54 -17.57 -17.12 -5.37
CA HIS A 54 -18.77 -17.47 -4.61
C HIS A 54 -19.10 -16.37 -3.59
N ASP A 55 -20.37 -16.28 -3.21
CA ASP A 55 -20.96 -15.41 -2.19
C ASP A 55 -20.21 -15.50 -0.85
N TYR A 56 -19.04 -14.88 -0.81
CA TYR A 56 -18.25 -14.73 0.39
C TYR A 56 -18.67 -13.44 1.06
N THR A 57 -19.57 -13.55 2.03
CA THR A 57 -19.74 -12.53 3.04
C THR A 57 -18.45 -12.52 3.87
N PRO A 58 -17.61 -11.47 3.80
CA PRO A 58 -16.37 -11.45 4.55
C PRO A 58 -16.69 -11.52 6.06
N PRO A 59 -15.89 -12.25 6.85
CA PRO A 59 -16.00 -12.15 8.29
C PRO A 59 -15.88 -10.67 8.68
N PRO A 60 -16.60 -10.23 9.72
CA PRO A 60 -16.42 -8.88 10.24
C PRO A 60 -14.92 -8.64 10.44
N PRO A 61 -14.41 -7.44 10.12
CA PRO A 61 -13.03 -7.12 10.45
C PRO A 61 -12.78 -7.47 11.93
N PRO A 62 -11.58 -7.97 12.28
CA PRO A 62 -11.27 -8.23 13.67
C PRO A 62 -11.68 -7.00 14.47
N ALA A 63 -12.52 -7.20 15.49
CA ALA A 63 -12.87 -6.11 16.39
C ALA A 63 -11.55 -5.50 16.86
N LEU A 64 -11.45 -4.18 16.76
CA LEU A 64 -10.33 -3.45 17.33
C LEU A 64 -10.10 -4.03 18.72
N PRO A 65 -8.87 -4.51 19.06
CA PRO A 65 -8.63 -4.98 20.41
C PRO A 65 -9.14 -3.87 21.35
N PRO A 66 -9.98 -4.21 22.35
CA PRO A 66 -10.53 -3.21 23.23
C PRO A 66 -9.36 -2.36 23.72
N PRO A 67 -9.46 -1.02 23.66
CA PRO A 67 -8.37 -0.16 24.08
C PRO A 67 -7.88 -0.68 25.42
N PRO A 68 -6.56 -0.87 25.61
CA PRO A 68 -6.04 -1.22 26.92
C PRO A 68 -6.65 -0.23 27.93
N ALA A 69 -6.98 -0.72 29.13
CA ALA A 69 -7.59 0.05 30.22
C ALA A 69 -6.60 1.08 30.81
N ALA A 70 -5.95 1.85 29.94
CA ALA A 70 -5.30 3.09 30.27
C ALA A 70 -6.38 4.07 30.77
N PRO A 71 -6.07 4.95 31.73
CA PRO A 71 -6.99 5.99 32.13
C PRO A 71 -7.37 6.81 30.89
N ALA A 72 -8.66 7.07 30.73
CA ALA A 72 -9.15 7.94 29.68
C ALA A 72 -8.43 9.29 29.78
N ALA A 73 -7.86 9.76 28.67
CA ALA A 73 -7.18 11.04 28.63
C ALA A 73 -8.15 12.17 28.97
N THR A 74 -7.62 13.25 29.52
CA THR A 74 -8.34 14.48 29.82
C THR A 74 -7.88 15.59 28.89
N CYS A 75 -8.80 16.48 28.49
CA CYS A 75 -8.45 17.61 27.64
C CYS A 75 -7.37 18.50 28.27
N ALA A 76 -7.58 18.93 29.52
CA ALA A 76 -6.67 19.85 30.20
C ALA A 76 -5.37 19.19 30.69
N GLY A 77 -5.43 17.95 31.16
CA GLY A 77 -4.28 17.26 31.75
C GLY A 77 -3.34 16.70 30.69
N ASP A 78 -3.85 15.79 29.86
CA ASP A 78 -3.02 15.03 28.93
C ASP A 78 -2.74 15.79 27.62
N LEU A 79 -3.69 16.63 27.19
CA LEU A 79 -3.57 17.38 25.94
C LEU A 79 -3.24 18.87 26.17
N GLY A 80 -3.13 19.35 27.40
CA GLY A 80 -2.90 20.78 27.68
C GLY A 80 -3.96 21.71 27.05
N GLY A 81 -5.16 21.17 26.80
CA GLY A 81 -6.25 21.84 26.14
C GLY A 81 -7.19 22.59 27.09
N VAL A 82 -8.18 23.26 26.49
CA VAL A 82 -9.25 23.98 27.18
C VAL A 82 -10.58 23.33 26.81
N GLY A 83 -11.41 23.07 27.82
CA GLY A 83 -12.71 22.40 27.69
C GLY A 83 -12.67 20.94 28.11
N ASP A 84 -13.55 20.12 27.54
CA ASP A 84 -13.70 18.70 27.87
C ASP A 84 -13.94 17.84 26.61
N LEU A 85 -13.71 16.54 26.71
CA LEU A 85 -13.79 15.61 25.56
C LEU A 85 -15.22 15.14 25.23
N ASP A 86 -16.19 15.41 26.09
CA ASP A 86 -17.62 15.15 25.88
C ASP A 86 -18.37 16.32 25.24
N THR A 87 -17.80 17.53 25.27
CA THR A 87 -18.35 18.71 24.58
C THR A 87 -17.40 19.21 23.49
N ARG A 88 -16.34 19.91 23.87
CA ARG A 88 -15.33 20.48 22.97
C ARG A 88 -14.00 20.64 23.70
N CYS A 89 -12.98 19.95 23.20
CA CYS A 89 -11.60 20.10 23.61
C CYS A 89 -10.82 20.87 22.55
N VAL A 90 -10.27 22.03 22.92
CA VAL A 90 -9.40 22.82 22.06
C VAL A 90 -7.98 22.73 22.60
N VAL A 91 -7.03 22.28 21.79
CA VAL A 91 -5.63 22.14 22.15
C VAL A 91 -4.85 23.30 21.56
N PRO A 92 -4.44 24.30 22.36
CA PRO A 92 -3.76 25.49 21.88
C PRO A 92 -2.24 25.39 21.88
N VAL A 93 -1.67 24.36 22.54
CA VAL A 93 -0.24 24.20 22.74
C VAL A 93 0.22 22.81 22.29
N SER A 94 1.46 22.73 21.80
CA SER A 94 2.03 21.45 21.40
C SER A 94 2.31 20.56 22.62
N VAL A 95 2.07 19.27 22.47
CA VAL A 95 2.19 18.27 23.52
C VAL A 95 3.20 17.20 23.10
N ARG A 96 4.08 16.85 24.03
CA ARG A 96 4.96 15.68 23.93
C ARG A 96 4.51 14.65 24.95
N LEU A 97 4.02 13.51 24.47
CA LEU A 97 3.50 12.44 25.29
C LEU A 97 4.65 11.58 25.81
N GLU A 98 4.78 11.52 27.13
CA GLU A 98 5.75 10.67 27.81
C GLU A 98 5.02 9.39 28.29
N GLY A 99 4.90 8.38 27.43
CA GLY A 99 4.07 7.21 27.77
C GLY A 99 3.92 6.16 26.68
N GLY A 100 3.09 5.15 26.93
CA GLY A 100 2.69 4.19 25.89
C GLY A 100 1.80 4.82 24.80
N GLY A 101 1.36 6.05 25.01
CA GLY A 101 0.43 6.72 24.12
C GLY A 101 -0.54 7.64 24.84
N VAL A 102 -1.55 8.08 24.10
CA VAL A 102 -2.75 8.74 24.63
C VAL A 102 -3.98 8.07 24.01
N PHE A 103 -4.97 7.78 24.85
CA PHE A 103 -6.25 7.20 24.46
C PHE A 103 -7.36 8.19 24.79
N ILE A 104 -7.87 8.85 23.76
CA ILE A 104 -8.86 9.92 23.85
C ILE A 104 -10.22 9.32 23.55
N SER A 105 -11.19 9.53 24.44
CA SER A 105 -12.57 9.09 24.26
C SER A 105 -13.54 10.12 24.82
N GLY A 106 -14.69 10.27 24.20
CA GLY A 106 -15.75 11.18 24.67
C GLY A 106 -16.80 11.44 23.60
N ASN A 107 -17.87 12.13 23.97
CA ASN A 107 -18.98 12.44 23.07
C ASN A 107 -18.81 13.76 22.28
N GLY A 108 -17.71 14.47 22.50
CA GLY A 108 -17.47 15.82 22.02
C GLY A 108 -16.60 15.88 20.77
N SER A 109 -15.99 17.05 20.57
CA SER A 109 -15.06 17.31 19.46
C SER A 109 -13.66 17.66 19.96
N LEU A 110 -12.64 17.33 19.17
CA LEU A 110 -11.24 17.68 19.41
C LEU A 110 -10.74 18.61 18.30
N GLN A 111 -10.15 19.74 18.69
CA GLN A 111 -9.52 20.68 17.76
C GLN A 111 -8.07 20.92 18.15
N LEU A 112 -7.14 20.56 17.27
CA LEU A 112 -5.76 21.03 17.33
C LEU A 112 -5.70 22.37 16.60
N LEU A 113 -5.26 23.43 17.29
CA LEU A 113 -5.10 24.74 16.65
C LEU A 113 -3.95 24.73 15.62
N ASP A 114 -3.86 25.80 14.84
CA ASP A 114 -2.84 25.95 13.80
C ASP A 114 -1.42 25.79 14.38
N GLY A 115 -0.58 25.01 13.70
CA GLY A 115 0.79 24.71 14.10
C GLY A 115 0.96 23.84 15.35
N VAL A 116 -0.13 23.42 16.00
CA VAL A 116 -0.07 22.58 17.21
C VAL A 116 0.36 21.16 16.85
N SER A 117 1.31 20.62 17.61
CA SER A 117 1.83 19.27 17.42
C SER A 117 1.54 18.38 18.64
N VAL A 118 0.92 17.22 18.44
CA VAL A 118 0.82 16.14 19.44
C VAL A 118 1.78 15.03 19.05
N THR A 119 2.79 14.78 19.87
CA THR A 119 3.91 13.90 19.49
C THR A 119 4.17 12.82 20.51
N CYS A 120 4.36 11.59 20.03
CA CYS A 120 4.89 10.46 20.77
C CYS A 120 5.94 9.74 19.93
N GLN A 121 7.19 10.19 20.01
CA GLN A 121 8.29 9.74 19.14
C GLN A 121 8.91 8.40 19.56
N ARG A 122 8.14 7.55 20.25
CA ARG A 122 8.60 6.20 20.61
C ARG A 122 8.06 5.20 19.59
N PRO A 123 8.90 4.30 19.06
CA PRO A 123 8.45 3.23 18.17
C PRO A 123 7.28 2.45 18.79
N GLY A 124 6.18 2.30 18.05
CA GLY A 124 4.97 1.62 18.51
C GLY A 124 4.08 2.42 19.46
N CYS A 125 4.41 3.69 19.76
CA CYS A 125 3.55 4.52 20.60
C CYS A 125 2.21 4.82 19.92
N VAL A 126 1.12 4.80 20.70
CA VAL A 126 -0.24 4.93 20.16
C VAL A 126 -0.85 6.29 20.47
N VAL A 127 -1.36 6.99 19.46
CA VAL A 127 -2.26 8.13 19.62
C VAL A 127 -3.60 7.70 19.05
N SER A 128 -4.58 7.48 19.91
CA SER A 128 -5.92 7.11 19.47
C SER A 128 -6.98 8.08 19.98
N ALA A 129 -7.94 8.41 19.13
CA ALA A 129 -9.11 9.19 19.50
C ALA A 129 -10.38 8.51 18.97
N ASN A 130 -11.37 8.38 19.83
CA ASN A 130 -12.71 7.90 19.47
C ASN A 130 -13.74 8.87 20.04
N LEU A 131 -14.25 9.74 19.17
CA LEU A 131 -15.17 10.82 19.53
C LEU A 131 -16.46 10.70 18.72
N SER A 132 -17.60 11.10 19.28
CA SER A 132 -18.84 11.19 18.49
C SER A 132 -19.05 12.52 17.77
N GLY A 133 -18.15 13.50 17.99
CA GLY A 133 -18.15 14.78 17.29
C GLY A 133 -17.08 14.84 16.20
N ASP A 134 -16.41 15.98 16.08
CA ASP A 134 -15.41 16.23 15.05
C ASP A 134 -13.98 16.11 15.58
N ILE A 135 -13.06 15.66 14.73
CA ILE A 135 -11.62 15.83 14.94
C ILE A 135 -11.08 16.78 13.87
N ARG A 136 -10.57 17.94 14.29
CA ARG A 136 -10.11 19.00 13.39
C ARG A 136 -8.65 19.35 13.65
N PHE A 137 -7.86 19.29 12.58
CA PHE A 137 -6.48 19.74 12.55
C PHE A 137 -6.45 21.11 11.88
N GLY A 138 -6.01 22.12 12.61
CA GLY A 138 -5.72 23.44 12.06
C GLY A 138 -4.60 23.42 11.01
N HIS A 139 -4.35 24.57 10.40
CA HIS A 139 -3.29 24.73 9.40
C HIS A 139 -1.93 24.33 9.98
N GLY A 140 -1.21 23.42 9.33
CA GLY A 140 0.09 22.95 9.81
C GLY A 140 0.06 22.21 11.16
N ALA A 141 -1.10 21.79 11.66
CA ALA A 141 -1.19 20.98 12.87
C ALA A 141 -0.67 19.56 12.63
N ARG A 142 -0.06 18.93 13.63
CA ARG A 142 0.68 17.67 13.46
C ARG A 142 0.35 16.64 14.52
N VAL A 143 0.19 15.39 14.12
CA VAL A 143 0.20 14.23 15.02
C VAL A 143 1.31 13.29 14.60
N VAL A 144 2.24 12.99 15.51
CA VAL A 144 3.40 12.12 15.23
C VAL A 144 3.42 10.95 16.22
N ALA A 145 3.26 9.71 15.76
CA ALA A 145 3.26 8.53 16.62
C ALA A 145 3.61 7.25 15.85
N GLY A 146 3.78 6.12 16.54
CA GLY A 146 3.92 4.82 15.87
C GLY A 146 2.60 4.32 15.29
N TRP A 147 1.51 4.56 16.02
CA TRP A 147 0.15 4.22 15.61
C TRP A 147 -0.76 5.42 15.82
N VAL A 148 -1.48 5.84 14.79
CA VAL A 148 -2.50 6.89 14.88
C VAL A 148 -3.85 6.30 14.48
N SER A 149 -4.82 6.30 15.39
CA SER A 149 -6.16 5.77 15.13
C SER A 149 -7.23 6.77 15.53
N LEU A 150 -7.87 7.39 14.55
CA LEU A 150 -8.87 8.43 14.77
C LEU A 150 -10.23 7.93 14.27
N ALA A 151 -11.22 7.98 15.16
CA ALA A 151 -12.63 7.72 14.87
C ALA A 151 -13.44 8.94 15.31
N ALA A 152 -14.25 9.49 14.40
CA ALA A 152 -15.08 10.68 14.62
C ALA A 152 -16.28 10.67 13.68
N THR A 153 -17.26 11.56 13.87
CA THR A 153 -18.26 11.82 12.82
C THR A 153 -17.60 12.49 11.62
N ASN A 154 -16.80 13.54 11.87
CA ASN A 154 -16.04 14.22 10.81
C ASN A 154 -14.56 14.32 11.18
N ILE A 155 -13.68 14.03 10.22
CA ILE A 155 -12.24 14.28 10.35
C ILE A 155 -11.83 15.31 9.31
N THR A 156 -11.27 16.42 9.77
CA THR A 156 -10.76 17.48 8.90
C THR A 156 -9.27 17.67 9.11
N LEU A 157 -8.49 17.40 8.07
CA LEU A 157 -7.09 17.77 7.97
C LEU A 157 -6.99 19.07 7.17
N GLY A 158 -6.73 20.18 7.87
CA GLY A 158 -6.46 21.48 7.25
C GLY A 158 -5.23 21.47 6.36
N ASP A 159 -5.00 22.57 5.66
CA ASP A 159 -3.85 22.71 4.77
C ASP A 159 -2.54 22.55 5.55
N ASP A 160 -1.57 21.85 4.95
CA ASP A 160 -0.28 21.49 5.55
C ASP A 160 -0.35 20.70 6.87
N ALA A 161 -1.54 20.28 7.33
CA ALA A 161 -1.66 19.41 8.49
C ALA A 161 -1.02 18.04 8.21
N VAL A 162 -0.41 17.42 9.22
CA VAL A 162 0.33 16.17 9.03
C VAL A 162 -0.03 15.13 10.08
N ILE A 163 -0.39 13.93 9.63
CA ILE A 163 -0.33 12.71 10.44
C ILE A 163 0.92 11.93 9.99
N ASP A 164 1.90 11.77 10.87
CA ASP A 164 3.20 11.20 10.53
C ASP A 164 3.55 10.02 11.44
N THR A 165 3.78 8.86 10.83
CA THR A 165 4.22 7.65 11.52
C THR A 165 5.53 7.11 10.96
N THR A 166 6.29 7.98 10.29
CA THR A 166 7.53 7.62 9.60
C THR A 166 8.56 7.03 10.55
N ALA A 167 9.07 5.83 10.23
CA ALA A 167 10.10 5.12 11.00
C ALA A 167 9.73 4.80 12.47
N LEU A 168 8.45 4.95 12.85
CA LEU A 168 7.96 4.74 14.22
C LEU A 168 7.22 3.41 14.40
N ALA A 169 7.41 2.44 13.50
CA ALA A 169 6.89 1.08 13.67
C ALA A 169 7.21 0.50 15.05
N GLY A 170 6.21 -0.12 15.68
CA GLY A 170 6.45 -1.04 16.79
C GLY A 170 7.06 -2.35 16.31
N ASN A 171 6.99 -3.39 17.15
CA ASN A 171 7.37 -4.73 16.71
C ASN A 171 6.35 -5.23 15.66
N PRO A 172 6.79 -5.72 14.50
CA PRO A 172 5.90 -6.34 13.54
C PRO A 172 5.28 -7.63 14.14
N PRO A 173 4.15 -8.13 13.59
CA PRO A 173 3.52 -9.34 14.10
C PRO A 173 4.49 -10.53 14.11
N ASP A 174 4.36 -11.39 15.13
CA ASP A 174 5.16 -12.61 15.24
C ASP A 174 5.01 -13.46 13.95
N LYS A 175 6.14 -13.93 13.41
CA LYS A 175 6.24 -14.74 12.17
C LYS A 175 6.12 -13.99 10.84
N THR A 176 6.17 -12.66 10.83
CA THR A 176 6.25 -11.89 9.57
C THR A 176 7.70 -11.74 9.12
N SER A 177 8.00 -12.24 7.91
CA SER A 177 9.34 -12.34 7.29
C SER A 177 9.85 -11.03 6.66
N GLY A 178 9.32 -9.88 7.11
CA GLY A 178 9.67 -8.57 6.55
C GLY A 178 11.02 -8.04 7.01
N VAL A 179 11.56 -8.52 8.13
CA VAL A 179 12.91 -8.14 8.57
C VAL A 179 13.91 -9.07 7.91
N PRO A 180 14.85 -8.56 7.09
CA PRO A 180 15.86 -9.40 6.46
C PRO A 180 16.83 -9.99 7.50
N THR A 181 17.41 -11.14 7.16
CA THR A 181 18.35 -11.86 8.02
C THR A 181 19.80 -11.66 7.54
N GLY A 182 20.76 -11.81 8.45
CA GLY A 182 22.18 -11.64 8.13
C GLY A 182 22.68 -10.20 8.28
N ILE A 183 23.82 -9.91 7.66
CA ILE A 183 24.54 -8.63 7.79
C ILE A 183 24.84 -7.97 6.44
N TYR A 184 23.90 -8.07 5.49
CA TYR A 184 24.09 -7.54 4.13
C TYR A 184 23.45 -6.16 3.92
N GLY A 185 22.80 -5.59 4.95
CA GLY A 185 22.13 -4.29 4.84
C GLY A 185 20.95 -4.30 3.86
N ASP A 186 20.20 -5.39 3.83
CA ASP A 186 19.04 -5.55 2.96
C ASP A 186 17.86 -4.69 3.44
N GLY A 187 16.95 -4.32 2.54
CA GLY A 187 15.77 -3.53 2.87
C GLY A 187 14.69 -4.34 3.58
N GLY A 188 13.89 -3.70 4.43
CA GLY A 188 12.70 -4.32 5.02
C GLY A 188 11.59 -4.53 3.99
N GLY A 189 10.84 -5.63 4.09
CA GLY A 189 9.65 -5.91 3.26
C GLY A 189 8.35 -5.65 4.00
N HIS A 190 7.26 -5.37 3.29
CA HIS A 190 5.88 -5.32 3.83
C HIS A 190 4.83 -5.46 2.72
N GLY A 191 4.39 -4.34 2.12
CA GLY A 191 3.50 -4.33 0.95
C GLY A 191 4.21 -4.75 -0.34
N GLY A 192 5.51 -4.49 -0.41
CA GLY A 192 6.44 -5.07 -1.40
C GLY A 192 7.67 -5.67 -0.71
N ARG A 193 8.46 -6.45 -1.44
CA ARG A 193 9.75 -6.95 -0.94
C ARG A 193 10.74 -5.81 -0.78
N GLY A 194 11.62 -5.92 0.22
CA GLY A 194 12.79 -5.07 0.32
C GLY A 194 13.84 -5.46 -0.72
N ALA A 195 14.66 -4.50 -1.15
CA ALA A 195 15.78 -4.79 -2.05
C ALA A 195 16.92 -5.48 -1.29
N SER A 196 17.78 -6.21 -2.03
CA SER A 196 19.08 -6.67 -1.56
C SER A 196 20.14 -6.35 -2.60
N CYS A 197 21.25 -5.75 -2.19
CA CYS A 197 22.43 -5.57 -3.04
C CYS A 197 23.40 -6.76 -2.94
N TYR A 198 23.09 -7.75 -2.10
CA TYR A 198 23.85 -8.97 -1.98
C TYR A 198 23.20 -10.08 -2.81
N VAL A 199 24.00 -10.85 -3.54
CA VAL A 199 23.50 -11.97 -4.34
C VAL A 199 24.02 -13.25 -3.73
N ASN A 200 23.11 -14.11 -3.25
CA ASN A 200 23.53 -15.41 -2.70
C ASN A 200 24.16 -16.28 -3.80
N LYS A 201 25.07 -17.16 -3.39
CA LYS A 201 25.73 -18.10 -4.30
C LYS A 201 24.71 -18.97 -5.03
N GLY A 202 24.70 -18.90 -6.36
CA GLY A 202 23.79 -19.67 -7.20
C GLY A 202 22.44 -19.01 -7.49
N GLN A 203 22.21 -17.79 -7.00
CA GLN A 203 21.05 -16.97 -7.35
C GLN A 203 21.45 -15.88 -8.35
N THR A 204 20.47 -15.35 -9.07
CA THR A 204 20.60 -14.08 -9.81
C THR A 204 20.25 -12.90 -8.89
N GLN A 205 20.56 -11.68 -9.31
CA GLN A 205 20.14 -10.48 -8.58
C GLN A 205 18.60 -10.37 -8.49
N GLU A 206 17.89 -10.92 -9.47
CA GLU A 206 16.43 -10.89 -9.56
C GLU A 206 15.78 -11.87 -8.56
N ASP A 207 16.53 -12.92 -8.20
CA ASP A 207 16.17 -13.92 -7.20
C ASP A 207 16.70 -13.57 -5.79
N SER A 208 17.31 -12.40 -5.62
CA SER A 208 17.81 -11.92 -4.33
C SER A 208 17.01 -10.71 -3.84
N TRP A 209 16.37 -10.85 -2.70
CA TRP A 209 15.58 -9.81 -2.06
C TRP A 209 15.89 -9.73 -0.57
N GLY A 210 15.55 -8.59 0.03
CA GLY A 210 15.66 -8.39 1.47
C GLY A 210 14.49 -9.03 2.21
N GLY A 211 13.76 -8.21 2.97
CA GLY A 211 12.56 -8.65 3.65
C GLY A 211 11.44 -9.05 2.68
N ASP A 212 10.67 -10.07 3.05
CA ASP A 212 9.55 -10.53 2.26
C ASP A 212 8.26 -9.74 2.57
N THR A 213 7.27 -9.91 1.70
CA THR A 213 5.93 -9.38 1.87
C THR A 213 5.14 -10.13 2.95
N TYR A 214 4.26 -9.44 3.67
CA TYR A 214 3.37 -10.05 4.66
C TYR A 214 2.05 -9.27 4.80
N ALA A 215 1.13 -9.75 5.64
CA ALA A 215 -0.22 -9.18 5.83
C ALA A 215 -1.13 -9.25 4.58
N TRP A 216 -1.00 -10.33 3.79
CA TRP A 216 -1.85 -10.60 2.62
C TRP A 216 -3.32 -10.85 2.96
N SER A 217 -3.62 -11.33 4.16
CA SER A 217 -5.00 -11.54 4.64
C SER A 217 -5.72 -10.24 5.00
N GLU A 218 -4.99 -9.13 5.13
CA GLU A 218 -5.49 -7.87 5.69
C GLU A 218 -5.46 -6.73 4.66
N LEU A 219 -5.37 -7.06 3.36
CA LEU A 219 -5.28 -6.05 2.29
C LEU A 219 -6.39 -5.01 2.33
N LYS A 220 -7.61 -5.43 2.69
CA LYS A 220 -8.77 -4.54 2.80
C LYS A 220 -8.73 -3.65 4.04
N THR A 221 -8.08 -4.11 5.10
CA THR A 221 -8.04 -3.47 6.43
C THR A 221 -6.62 -3.53 6.99
N PRO A 222 -5.63 -2.87 6.34
CA PRO A 222 -4.23 -3.02 6.69
C PRO A 222 -3.97 -2.49 8.10
N ASN A 223 -3.38 -3.33 8.96
CA ASN A 223 -3.27 -3.11 10.40
C ASN A 223 -1.85 -3.31 10.95
N SER A 224 -0.89 -3.58 10.06
CA SER A 224 0.43 -4.04 10.45
C SER A 224 1.47 -2.92 10.31
N TYR A 225 2.37 -2.83 11.28
CA TYR A 225 3.57 -2.02 11.16
C TYR A 225 4.41 -2.47 9.96
N GLY A 226 5.19 -1.55 9.39
CA GLY A 226 6.30 -1.87 8.50
C GLY A 226 7.46 -2.52 9.25
N SER A 227 8.32 -3.22 8.52
CA SER A 227 9.49 -3.88 9.05
C SER A 227 10.74 -3.00 9.01
N LYS A 228 11.70 -3.31 9.90
CA LYS A 228 13.03 -2.70 9.86
C LYS A 228 13.85 -3.21 8.67
N GLY A 229 14.75 -2.38 8.17
CA GLY A 229 15.84 -2.83 7.30
C GLY A 229 16.92 -3.59 8.08
N GLY A 230 17.75 -4.34 7.37
CA GLY A 230 18.89 -5.08 7.92
C GLY A 230 20.10 -4.18 8.16
N SER A 231 21.02 -4.65 8.99
CA SER A 231 22.30 -3.99 9.26
C SER A 231 23.43 -4.63 8.45
N THR A 232 24.57 -3.93 8.26
CA THR A 232 25.82 -4.56 7.80
C THR A 232 26.74 -5.00 8.95
N SER A 233 26.26 -4.99 10.19
CA SER A 233 27.05 -5.32 11.38
C SER A 233 26.21 -6.07 12.42
N VAL A 234 26.84 -7.01 13.12
CA VAL A 234 26.24 -7.72 14.27
C VAL A 234 26.32 -6.91 15.57
N GLU A 235 27.24 -5.94 15.65
CA GLU A 235 27.50 -5.17 16.88
C GLU A 235 26.61 -3.94 17.00
N LYS A 236 26.17 -3.39 15.85
CA LYS A 236 25.35 -2.19 15.78
C LYS A 236 24.26 -2.33 14.73
N ASP A 237 23.06 -1.91 15.10
CA ASP A 237 21.92 -1.79 14.18
C ASP A 237 22.00 -0.47 13.41
N TYR A 238 22.09 -0.57 12.08
CA TYR A 238 22.03 0.57 11.16
C TYR A 238 20.73 0.55 10.32
N GLY A 239 19.87 -0.44 10.51
CA GLY A 239 18.65 -0.60 9.74
C GLY A 239 17.67 0.56 9.95
N GLY A 240 17.06 1.02 8.85
CA GLY A 240 15.98 2.00 8.93
C GLY A 240 14.76 1.41 9.65
N GLY A 241 14.11 2.21 10.51
CA GLY A 241 12.86 1.82 11.18
C GLY A 241 11.71 1.60 10.21
N GLY A 242 10.80 0.67 10.48
CA GLY A 242 9.60 0.50 9.66
C GLY A 242 8.61 1.66 9.81
N GLY A 243 7.74 1.85 8.82
CA GLY A 243 6.63 2.81 8.90
C GLY A 243 5.53 2.36 9.86
N GLY A 244 4.87 3.31 10.52
CA GLY A 244 3.82 3.05 11.49
C GLY A 244 2.46 2.69 10.89
N VAL A 245 1.40 2.85 11.68
CA VAL A 245 0.02 2.57 11.25
C VAL A 245 -0.83 3.83 11.39
N VAL A 246 -1.65 4.13 10.36
CA VAL A 246 -2.64 5.21 10.41
C VAL A 246 -4.01 4.68 10.04
N TRP A 247 -4.98 4.87 10.94
CA TRP A 247 -6.39 4.58 10.75
C TRP A 247 -7.24 5.82 10.91
N LEU A 248 -8.03 6.16 9.88
CA LEU A 248 -9.03 7.22 9.94
C LEU A 248 -10.42 6.63 9.62
N PHE A 249 -11.34 6.77 10.56
CA PHE A 249 -12.73 6.31 10.48
C PHE A 249 -13.66 7.49 10.70
N ALA A 250 -14.46 7.85 9.68
CA ALA A 250 -15.42 8.94 9.81
C ALA A 250 -16.62 8.77 8.88
N ASP A 251 -17.67 9.56 9.06
CA ASP A 251 -18.71 9.69 8.02
C ASP A 251 -18.18 10.58 6.88
N GLU A 252 -17.50 11.67 7.23
CA GLU A 252 -16.83 12.57 6.28
C GLU A 252 -15.34 12.76 6.62
N ILE A 253 -14.49 12.64 5.60
CA ILE A 253 -13.07 13.01 5.68
C ILE A 253 -12.78 14.16 4.72
N VAL A 254 -12.36 15.31 5.24
CA VAL A 254 -11.77 16.40 4.46
C VAL A 254 -10.26 16.32 4.57
N MET A 255 -9.58 15.98 3.47
CA MET A 255 -8.16 15.69 3.42
C MET A 255 -7.40 16.70 2.56
N ASN A 256 -7.04 17.85 3.15
CA ASN A 256 -6.12 18.81 2.51
C ASN A 256 -4.68 18.63 2.98
N GLY A 257 -4.49 18.03 4.16
CA GLY A 257 -3.17 17.72 4.71
C GLY A 257 -2.50 16.47 4.14
N THR A 258 -1.51 15.95 4.88
CA THR A 258 -0.71 14.80 4.50
C THR A 258 -0.79 13.68 5.56
N VAL A 259 -0.97 12.44 5.11
CA VAL A 259 -0.91 11.22 5.95
C VAL A 259 0.28 10.36 5.53
N ILE A 260 1.18 10.06 6.47
CA ILE A 260 2.47 9.42 6.19
C ILE A 260 2.68 8.20 7.10
N ALA A 261 3.05 7.07 6.47
CA ALA A 261 3.51 5.84 7.11
C ALA A 261 4.76 5.31 6.41
N ASN A 262 5.76 6.18 6.20
CA ASN A 262 6.97 5.84 5.46
C ASN A 262 7.97 5.04 6.32
N GLY A 263 8.78 4.22 5.67
CA GLY A 263 9.96 3.63 6.27
C GLY A 263 11.07 4.66 6.49
N GLY A 264 11.89 4.41 7.50
CA GLY A 264 13.08 5.19 7.83
C GLY A 264 14.28 4.79 6.97
N ASN A 265 15.25 5.72 6.88
CA ASN A 265 16.46 5.50 6.09
C ASN A 265 17.52 4.73 6.91
N GLY A 266 18.17 3.73 6.31
CA GLY A 266 19.28 2.98 6.91
C GLY A 266 20.69 3.50 6.55
N GLY A 267 20.78 4.47 5.64
CA GLY A 267 22.07 5.06 5.19
C GLY A 267 22.93 4.04 4.44
N THR A 268 24.26 4.23 4.41
CA THR A 268 25.17 3.38 3.61
C THR A 268 25.56 2.05 4.29
N LYS A 269 25.14 1.84 5.55
CA LYS A 269 25.51 0.68 6.39
C LYS A 269 24.31 -0.15 6.85
N GLY A 270 23.12 0.17 6.34
CA GLY A 270 21.90 -0.54 6.65
C GLY A 270 20.87 -0.34 5.55
N GLY A 271 19.93 -1.28 5.43
CA GLY A 271 18.83 -1.16 4.50
C GLY A 271 17.75 -0.21 5.01
N GLY A 272 16.98 0.34 4.08
CA GLY A 272 15.80 1.13 4.41
C GLY A 272 14.70 0.28 5.05
N GLY A 273 13.98 0.85 6.01
CA GLY A 273 12.79 0.23 6.58
C GLY A 273 11.65 0.23 5.57
N SER A 274 10.70 -0.70 5.68
CA SER A 274 9.55 -0.74 4.79
C SER A 274 8.52 0.33 5.15
N GLY A 275 7.65 0.68 4.22
CA GLY A 275 6.43 1.44 4.52
C GLY A 275 5.48 0.66 5.45
N GLY A 276 4.61 1.39 6.14
CA GLY A 276 3.64 0.88 7.10
C GLY A 276 2.24 0.67 6.53
N SER A 277 1.21 0.82 7.35
CA SER A 277 -0.19 0.62 6.95
C SER A 277 -1.00 1.90 7.06
N ILE A 278 -1.79 2.21 6.04
CA ILE A 278 -2.77 3.30 6.07
C ILE A 278 -4.13 2.73 5.70
N TYR A 279 -5.12 2.91 6.57
CA TYR A 279 -6.50 2.51 6.30
C TYR A 279 -7.43 3.69 6.55
N LEU A 280 -8.14 4.10 5.50
CA LEU A 280 -9.12 5.15 5.55
C LEU A 280 -10.47 4.54 5.23
N LYS A 281 -11.48 4.83 6.05
CA LYS A 281 -12.85 4.43 5.75
C LYS A 281 -13.80 5.55 6.08
N ALA A 282 -14.61 5.95 5.09
CA ALA A 282 -15.64 6.94 5.29
C ALA A 282 -16.82 6.81 4.34
N ALA A 283 -17.96 7.43 4.69
CA ALA A 283 -19.06 7.53 3.74
C ALA A 283 -18.68 8.46 2.58
N THR A 284 -18.05 9.59 2.90
CA THR A 284 -17.58 10.57 1.93
C THR A 284 -16.16 11.04 2.24
N MET A 285 -15.40 11.36 1.18
CA MET A 285 -14.04 11.88 1.31
C MET A 285 -13.77 12.89 0.21
N GLN A 286 -13.23 14.05 0.58
CA GLN A 286 -12.91 15.15 -0.33
C GLN A 286 -11.56 15.78 0.04
N GLY A 287 -11.02 16.62 -0.85
CA GLY A 287 -9.71 17.28 -0.69
C GLY A 287 -8.65 16.79 -1.67
N GLY A 288 -7.49 17.47 -1.64
CA GLY A 288 -6.37 17.25 -2.57
C GLY A 288 -5.05 16.89 -1.88
N GLY A 289 -5.13 16.42 -0.64
CA GLY A 289 -3.99 16.08 0.20
C GLY A 289 -3.16 14.90 -0.30
N LYS A 290 -2.18 14.48 0.50
CA LYS A 290 -1.21 13.45 0.13
C LYS A 290 -1.23 12.27 1.10
N ILE A 291 -1.12 11.06 0.56
CA ILE A 291 -0.98 9.83 1.35
C ILE A 291 0.28 9.09 0.89
N SER A 292 1.12 8.65 1.83
CA SER A 292 2.42 8.04 1.53
C SER A 292 2.74 6.91 2.50
N ALA A 293 3.05 5.73 1.97
CA ALA A 293 3.53 4.56 2.72
C ALA A 293 4.73 3.94 1.99
N CYS A 294 5.72 4.76 1.65
CA CYS A 294 6.90 4.36 0.89
C CYS A 294 7.95 3.72 1.80
N GLY A 295 8.77 2.82 1.25
CA GLY A 295 9.96 2.36 1.94
C GLY A 295 11.03 3.45 2.06
N GLY A 296 11.92 3.31 3.03
CA GLY A 296 13.06 4.18 3.23
C GLY A 296 14.23 3.83 2.31
N ASN A 297 15.20 4.75 2.23
CA ASN A 297 16.45 4.56 1.51
C ASN A 297 17.52 3.93 2.40
N GLY A 298 18.42 3.17 1.81
CA GLY A 298 19.57 2.60 2.53
C GLY A 298 20.56 2.01 1.55
N LEU A 299 21.47 1.18 2.05
CA LEU A 299 22.34 0.36 1.21
C LEU A 299 21.49 -0.43 0.22
N SER A 300 20.38 -0.98 0.72
CA SER A 300 19.27 -1.47 -0.09
C SER A 300 17.98 -0.74 0.29
N GLY A 301 17.11 -0.45 -0.69
CA GLY A 301 15.83 0.23 -0.45
C GLY A 301 14.79 -0.65 0.26
N GLY A 302 14.00 -0.06 1.15
CA GLY A 302 12.87 -0.74 1.78
C GLY A 302 11.67 -0.89 0.83
N GLY A 303 10.89 -1.95 1.04
CA GLY A 303 9.64 -2.18 0.32
C GLY A 303 8.56 -1.17 0.69
N GLY A 304 7.61 -0.94 -0.21
CA GLY A 304 6.41 -0.14 0.08
C GLY A 304 5.53 -0.76 1.17
N GLY A 305 4.65 0.06 1.74
CA GLY A 305 3.62 -0.33 2.69
C GLY A 305 2.28 -0.64 2.02
N ARG A 306 1.21 -0.70 2.83
CA ARG A 306 -0.15 -1.00 2.37
C ARG A 306 -1.07 0.20 2.61
N VAL A 307 -1.88 0.55 1.62
CA VAL A 307 -2.86 1.64 1.70
C VAL A 307 -4.21 1.11 1.24
N SER A 308 -5.22 1.21 2.09
CA SER A 308 -6.62 0.89 1.77
C SER A 308 -7.48 2.13 2.00
N ILE A 309 -8.37 2.41 1.06
CA ILE A 309 -9.32 3.52 1.12
C ILE A 309 -10.69 2.94 0.78
N ASP A 310 -11.57 2.89 1.77
CA ASP A 310 -12.95 2.38 1.67
C ASP A 310 -13.91 3.58 1.77
N VAL A 311 -14.25 4.16 0.62
CA VAL A 311 -15.11 5.36 0.54
C VAL A 311 -16.29 5.12 -0.40
N PHE A 312 -17.49 5.46 0.07
CA PHE A 312 -18.74 5.32 -0.68
C PHE A 312 -19.16 6.65 -1.35
N SER A 313 -18.32 7.24 -2.20
CA SER A 313 -18.68 8.50 -2.88
C SER A 313 -19.55 8.27 -4.13
N ARG A 314 -20.74 8.88 -4.16
CA ARG A 314 -21.55 9.12 -5.36
C ARG A 314 -21.52 10.62 -5.70
N GLY A 315 -20.39 11.18 -6.14
CA GLY A 315 -20.49 12.52 -6.75
C GLY A 315 -19.25 13.38 -6.98
N GLU A 316 -18.12 13.24 -6.28
CA GLU A 316 -17.00 14.19 -6.46
C GLU A 316 -15.62 13.52 -6.61
N GLU A 317 -14.79 14.13 -7.47
CA GLU A 317 -13.46 13.65 -7.89
C GLU A 317 -12.43 13.90 -6.78
N PHE A 318 -12.12 12.87 -5.98
CA PHE A 318 -10.98 12.90 -5.07
C PHE A 318 -9.66 12.74 -5.85
N ARG A 319 -8.71 13.67 -5.66
CA ARG A 319 -7.38 13.62 -6.31
C ARG A 319 -6.31 13.15 -5.33
N MET A 320 -5.99 11.87 -5.41
CA MET A 320 -4.89 11.24 -4.67
C MET A 320 -3.55 11.47 -5.37
N SER A 321 -2.58 12.10 -4.71
CA SER A 321 -1.17 12.05 -5.13
C SER A 321 -0.40 11.00 -4.32
N ARG A 322 0.05 9.93 -4.99
CA ARG A 322 1.02 8.98 -4.42
C ARG A 322 2.42 9.42 -4.83
N GLN A 323 3.31 9.61 -3.86
CA GLN A 323 4.69 10.01 -4.15
C GLN A 323 5.65 9.14 -3.35
N CYS A 324 6.14 8.08 -4.01
CA CYS A 324 7.35 7.39 -3.61
C CYS A 324 8.45 7.80 -4.59
N ARG A 325 9.52 8.43 -4.09
CA ARG A 325 10.73 8.65 -4.88
C ARG A 325 11.66 7.49 -4.63
N SER A 326 11.96 6.72 -5.66
CA SER A 326 13.05 5.75 -5.62
C SER A 326 14.34 6.48 -6.00
N SER A 327 15.46 6.17 -5.33
CA SER A 327 16.76 6.81 -5.62
C SER A 327 17.33 6.49 -7.02
N TRP A 328 16.61 5.74 -7.86
CA TRP A 328 17.03 5.36 -9.20
C TRP A 328 16.87 6.48 -10.25
N ASP A 329 16.15 7.57 -9.92
CA ASP A 329 15.93 8.70 -10.85
C ASP A 329 17.13 9.69 -10.95
N THR A 330 18.32 9.28 -10.50
CA THR A 330 19.52 10.15 -10.44
C THR A 330 20.80 9.55 -11.03
N LEU A 331 20.68 8.58 -11.95
CA LEU A 331 21.82 8.08 -12.75
C LEU A 331 21.54 8.20 -14.25
#